data_AF-A5KXE3-F1
#
_entry.id   AF-A5KXE3-F1
#
_cell.length_a   1.000
_cell.length_b   1.000
_cell.length_c   1.000
_cell.angle_alpha   90.00
_cell.angle_beta   90.00
_cell.angle_gamma   90.00
#
_symmetry.space_group_name_H-M   'P 1'
#
loop_
_entity.id
_entity.type
_entity.pdbx_description
1 polymer ?
#
loop_
_entity_poly.entity_id
_entity_poly.type
_entity_poly.pdbx_seq_one_letter_code
_entity_poly.pdbx_strand_id
1 'polypeptide(L)'
;MKIETVIVISVLVLTLSGCSTGINHIGEPQQFNPDDIMVDEYSVKDYGYGVHVVAEYSEYQGIRNSESGFRGCTNILNTVATKHAADKGERVTRISWKQMKDYGYIDHGRDIITAVMNVNCEYYFDYLK
;
A
#
# COMPACT_ATOMS: atom_id res chain seq x y z
N MET A 1 16.30 -13.34 55.42
CA MET A 1 15.96 -13.70 54.03
C MET A 1 15.19 -12.54 53.41
N LYS A 2 15.58 -12.14 52.18
CA LYS A 2 14.77 -11.37 51.22
C LYS A 2 14.62 -9.86 51.44
N ILE A 3 15.72 -9.11 51.30
CA ILE A 3 15.65 -7.69 50.92
C ILE A 3 16.54 -7.39 49.68
N GLU A 4 17.55 -8.22 49.42
CA GLU A 4 18.45 -8.01 48.26
C GLU A 4 17.86 -8.44 46.91
N THR A 5 16.79 -9.24 46.90
CA THR A 5 16.23 -9.79 45.65
C THR A 5 15.30 -8.83 44.90
N VAL A 6 14.89 -7.71 45.51
CA VAL A 6 13.89 -6.81 44.91
C VAL A 6 14.52 -5.81 43.94
N ILE A 7 15.78 -5.42 44.15
CA ILE A 7 16.45 -4.38 43.34
C ILE A 7 16.93 -4.94 42.00
N VAL A 8 17.21 -6.24 41.91
CA VAL A 8 17.72 -6.88 40.68
C VAL A 8 16.64 -6.95 39.59
N ILE A 9 15.36 -6.95 39.96
CA ILE A 9 14.26 -7.05 38.99
C ILE A 9 13.96 -5.70 38.33
N SER A 10 14.22 -4.58 39.00
CA SER A 10 13.93 -3.23 38.47
C SER A 10 14.94 -2.76 37.41
N VAL A 11 16.14 -3.35 37.36
CA VAL A 11 17.18 -3.00 36.38
C VAL A 11 17.06 -3.82 35.09
N LEU A 12 16.43 -5.00 35.14
CA LEU A 12 16.30 -5.88 33.98
C LEU A 12 15.23 -5.42 32.96
N VAL A 13 14.29 -4.56 33.38
CA VAL A 13 13.17 -4.10 32.53
C VAL A 13 13.57 -2.96 31.59
N LEU A 14 14.72 -2.32 31.81
CA LEU A 14 15.18 -1.18 31.01
C LEU A 14 16.02 -1.54 29.78
N THR A 15 16.25 -2.83 29.50
CA THR A 15 17.06 -3.30 28.36
C THR A 15 16.24 -3.95 27.24
N LEU A 16 14.91 -3.93 27.34
CA LEU A 16 13.99 -4.40 26.29
C LEU A 16 13.35 -3.27 25.47
N SER A 17 13.79 -2.01 25.63
CA SER A 17 13.43 -0.91 24.72
C SER A 17 14.23 -0.94 23.40
N GLY A 18 14.62 -2.13 22.96
CA GLY A 18 14.91 -2.45 21.57
C GLY A 18 13.66 -2.96 20.85
N CYS A 19 12.48 -2.39 21.12
CA CYS A 19 11.39 -2.51 20.17
C CYS A 19 11.84 -1.74 18.93
N SER A 20 12.30 -2.46 17.92
CA SER A 20 12.49 -1.97 16.56
C SER A 20 11.24 -1.20 16.14
N THR A 21 11.26 0.13 16.26
CA THR A 21 10.12 0.98 15.82
C THR A 21 10.10 1.16 14.31
N GLY A 22 11.07 0.59 13.59
CA GLY A 22 10.93 0.36 12.16
C GLY A 22 10.39 -1.04 11.96
N ILE A 23 9.20 -1.16 11.40
CA ILE A 23 8.86 -2.32 10.58
C ILE A 23 9.83 -2.25 9.39
N ASN A 24 11.05 -2.75 9.59
CA ASN A 24 11.96 -3.06 8.50
C ASN A 24 11.36 -4.28 7.82
N HIS A 25 10.52 -4.05 6.81
CA HIS A 25 10.29 -5.07 5.80
C HIS A 25 11.66 -5.44 5.22
N ILE A 26 12.09 -6.66 5.50
CA ILE A 26 13.28 -7.25 4.90
C ILE A 26 12.97 -7.44 3.42
N GLY A 27 13.56 -6.59 2.59
CA GLY A 27 13.68 -6.79 1.14
C GLY A 27 12.78 -5.90 0.30
N GLU A 28 13.36 -4.79 -0.17
CA GLU A 28 13.01 -4.11 -1.44
C GLU A 28 11.88 -3.06 -1.40
N PRO A 29 11.92 -2.07 -2.32
CA PRO A 29 11.74 -0.66 -1.99
C PRO A 29 10.27 -0.24 -1.86
N GLN A 30 9.98 0.56 -0.83
CA GLN A 30 8.80 1.41 -0.76
C GLN A 30 8.80 2.33 -1.99
N GLN A 31 7.92 2.06 -2.96
CA GLN A 31 7.77 2.93 -4.11
C GLN A 31 6.75 4.00 -3.75
N PHE A 32 7.26 5.16 -3.32
CA PHE A 32 6.45 6.36 -3.29
C PHE A 32 6.08 6.72 -4.72
N ASN A 33 4.79 6.91 -5.00
CA ASN A 33 4.41 7.56 -6.25
C ASN A 33 4.81 9.05 -6.18
N PRO A 34 4.76 9.81 -7.30
CA PRO A 34 5.09 11.25 -7.31
C PRO A 34 4.23 12.13 -6.38
N ASP A 35 3.16 11.58 -5.82
CA ASP A 35 2.24 12.23 -4.90
C ASP A 35 2.49 11.80 -3.43
N ASP A 36 3.66 11.19 -3.13
CA ASP A 36 4.08 10.69 -1.81
C ASP A 36 3.17 9.61 -1.19
N ILE A 37 2.40 8.89 -2.00
CA ILE A 37 1.61 7.74 -1.53
C ILE A 37 2.54 6.51 -1.47
N MET A 38 2.69 5.92 -0.29
CA MET A 38 3.43 4.67 -0.11
C MET A 38 2.71 3.54 -0.84
N VAL A 39 3.33 2.96 -1.87
CA VAL A 39 2.92 1.68 -2.44
C VAL A 39 3.76 0.61 -1.78
N ASP A 40 3.10 -0.31 -1.08
CA ASP A 40 3.78 -1.39 -0.37
C ASP A 40 4.20 -2.46 -1.40
N GLU A 41 3.27 -2.91 -2.24
CA GLU A 41 3.54 -3.89 -3.30
C GLU A 41 2.64 -3.69 -4.53
N TYR A 42 3.09 -4.09 -5.71
CA TYR A 42 2.23 -4.26 -6.88
C TYR A 42 2.67 -5.41 -7.77
N SER A 43 1.74 -5.94 -8.55
CA SER A 43 2.00 -6.92 -9.59
C SER A 43 1.33 -6.53 -10.90
N VAL A 44 1.95 -6.95 -11.99
CA VAL A 44 1.49 -6.66 -13.35
C VAL A 44 1.41 -7.97 -14.12
N LYS A 45 0.23 -8.23 -14.70
CA LYS A 45 0.02 -9.36 -15.61
C LYS A 45 -0.42 -8.87 -16.98
N ASP A 46 0.44 -9.11 -17.95
CA ASP A 46 0.26 -8.72 -19.34
C ASP A 46 -0.42 -9.84 -20.14
N TYR A 47 -1.48 -9.50 -20.87
CA TYR A 47 -2.25 -10.45 -21.68
C TYR A 47 -2.02 -10.27 -23.19
N GLY A 48 -1.13 -9.36 -23.60
CA GLY A 48 -0.88 -9.03 -25.01
C GLY A 48 -1.92 -8.11 -25.66
N TYR A 49 -3.14 -8.06 -25.14
CA TYR A 49 -4.19 -7.09 -25.54
C TYR A 49 -4.50 -6.05 -24.46
N GLY A 50 -3.93 -6.22 -23.27
CA GLY A 50 -4.13 -5.37 -22.11
C GLY A 50 -3.31 -5.85 -20.93
N VAL A 51 -3.45 -5.15 -19.81
CA VAL A 51 -2.70 -5.40 -18.59
C VAL A 51 -3.62 -5.40 -17.38
N HIS A 52 -3.46 -6.39 -16.51
CA HIS A 52 -4.06 -6.42 -15.19
C HIS A 52 -3.04 -5.97 -14.16
N VAL A 53 -3.42 -4.97 -13.36
CA VAL A 53 -2.58 -4.47 -12.27
C VAL A 53 -3.28 -4.76 -10.96
N VAL A 54 -2.53 -5.32 -10.01
CA VAL A 54 -2.93 -5.49 -8.62
C VAL A 54 -1.96 -4.70 -7.76
N ALA A 55 -2.44 -3.95 -6.80
CA ALA A 55 -1.62 -3.15 -5.89
C ALA A 55 -2.12 -3.26 -4.45
N GLU A 56 -1.17 -3.24 -3.52
CA GLU A 56 -1.37 -3.11 -2.09
C GLU A 56 -0.66 -1.83 -1.61
N TYR A 57 -1.38 -1.03 -0.83
CA TYR A 57 -0.83 0.20 -0.30
C TYR A 57 -1.48 0.56 1.04
N SER A 58 -0.72 1.22 1.90
CA SER A 58 -1.18 1.68 3.20
C SER A 58 -1.37 3.20 3.21
N GLU A 59 -2.51 3.69 3.70
CA GLU A 59 -2.75 5.11 3.92
C GLU A 59 -3.22 5.41 5.35
N TYR A 60 -2.74 6.52 5.90
CA TYR A 60 -3.22 7.00 7.19
C TYR A 60 -4.58 7.68 7.02
N GLN A 61 -5.61 7.14 7.69
CA GLN A 61 -6.96 7.70 7.72
C GLN A 61 -7.39 8.02 9.16
N GLY A 62 -6.96 9.19 9.66
CA GLY A 62 -7.44 9.73 10.93
C GLY A 62 -8.97 9.95 10.95
N ILE A 63 -9.53 10.42 9.82
CA ILE A 63 -10.97 10.49 9.57
C ILE A 63 -11.27 9.59 8.38
N ARG A 64 -12.24 8.68 8.54
CA ARG A 64 -12.60 7.72 7.49
C ARG A 64 -13.13 8.45 6.26
N ASN A 65 -12.49 8.22 5.11
CA ASN A 65 -12.98 8.70 3.82
C ASN A 65 -12.78 7.62 2.76
N SER A 66 -13.88 7.00 2.31
CA SER A 66 -13.83 6.01 1.24
C SER A 66 -13.33 6.59 -0.09
N GLU A 67 -13.58 7.89 -0.34
CA GLU A 67 -13.15 8.55 -1.57
C GLU A 67 -11.62 8.61 -1.69
N SER A 68 -10.92 8.78 -0.56
CA SER A 68 -9.45 8.77 -0.52
C SER A 68 -8.90 7.43 -1.00
N GLY A 69 -9.47 6.31 -0.50
CA GLY A 69 -9.08 4.97 -0.90
C GLY A 69 -9.25 4.72 -2.40
N PHE A 70 -10.40 5.11 -2.97
CA PHE A 70 -10.62 5.01 -4.42
C PHE A 70 -9.64 5.86 -5.24
N ARG A 71 -9.32 7.07 -4.77
CA ARG A 71 -8.37 7.97 -5.44
C ARG A 71 -6.94 7.44 -5.39
N GLY A 72 -6.49 6.96 -4.23
CA GLY A 72 -5.16 6.35 -4.08
C GLY A 72 -4.98 5.15 -5.00
N CYS A 73 -5.91 4.20 -4.96
CA CYS A 73 -5.94 3.07 -5.89
C CYS A 73 -5.91 3.50 -7.36
N THR A 74 -6.76 4.45 -7.73
CA THR A 74 -6.81 4.96 -9.11
C THR A 74 -5.47 5.52 -9.57
N ASN A 75 -4.78 6.26 -8.70
CA ASN A 75 -3.48 6.85 -9.02
C ASN A 75 -2.41 5.77 -9.20
N ILE A 76 -2.34 4.79 -8.29
CA ILE A 76 -1.36 3.70 -8.35
C ILE A 76 -1.58 2.86 -9.61
N LEU A 77 -2.81 2.38 -9.82
CA LEU A 77 -3.16 1.53 -10.95
C LEU A 77 -2.90 2.23 -12.28
N ASN A 78 -3.30 3.50 -12.43
CA ASN A 78 -2.99 4.27 -13.64
C ASN A 78 -1.49 4.45 -13.86
N THR A 79 -0.72 4.71 -12.80
CA THR A 79 0.72 4.95 -12.89
C THR A 79 1.44 3.69 -13.34
N VAL A 80 1.16 2.56 -12.68
CA VAL A 80 1.77 1.27 -12.99
C VAL A 80 1.38 0.82 -14.41
N ALA A 81 0.08 0.88 -14.75
CA ALA A 81 -0.39 0.49 -16.09
C ALA A 81 0.18 1.37 -17.20
N THR A 82 0.24 2.68 -16.99
CA THR A 82 0.80 3.62 -17.99
C THR A 82 2.30 3.40 -18.18
N LYS A 83 3.04 3.21 -17.09
CA LYS A 83 4.49 2.94 -17.15
C LYS A 83 4.77 1.64 -17.90
N HIS A 84 4.10 0.55 -17.52
CA HIS A 84 4.26 -0.74 -18.17
C HIS A 84 3.88 -0.71 -19.66
N ALA A 85 2.78 -0.04 -20.01
CA ALA A 85 2.38 0.14 -21.41
C ALA A 85 3.43 0.92 -22.21
N ALA A 86 3.93 2.03 -21.65
CA ALA A 86 4.94 2.87 -22.30
C ALA A 86 6.25 2.12 -22.56
N ASP A 87 6.69 1.28 -21.62
CA ASP A 87 7.89 0.44 -21.77
C ASP A 87 7.76 -0.59 -22.92
N LYS A 88 6.53 -0.88 -23.36
CA LYS A 88 6.21 -1.74 -24.51
C LYS A 88 5.90 -0.99 -25.80
N GLY A 89 5.91 0.34 -25.78
CA GLY A 89 5.45 1.17 -26.89
C GLY A 89 3.93 1.20 -27.08
N GLU A 90 3.19 0.70 -26.09
CA GLU A 90 1.73 0.65 -26.06
C GLU A 90 1.18 1.82 -25.21
N ARG A 91 -0.14 2.00 -25.22
CA ARG A 91 -0.84 2.98 -24.38
C ARG A 91 -2.04 2.34 -23.71
N VAL A 92 -2.47 2.86 -22.56
CA VAL A 92 -3.72 2.47 -21.90
C VAL A 92 -4.60 3.69 -21.67
N THR A 93 -5.91 3.49 -21.62
CA THR A 93 -6.82 4.55 -21.16
C THR A 93 -6.75 4.64 -19.64
N ARG A 94 -6.40 5.82 -19.13
CA ARG A 94 -6.43 6.07 -17.68
C ARG A 94 -7.88 6.05 -17.18
N ILE A 95 -8.09 5.48 -16.01
CA ILE A 95 -9.39 5.46 -15.35
C ILE A 95 -9.54 6.61 -14.36
N SER A 96 -10.78 7.08 -14.21
CA SER A 96 -11.16 7.98 -13.12
C SER A 96 -11.46 7.21 -11.84
N TRP A 97 -11.41 7.89 -10.69
CA TRP A 97 -11.77 7.27 -9.41
C TRP A 97 -13.23 6.82 -9.36
N LYS A 98 -14.11 7.44 -10.16
CA LYS A 98 -15.51 7.01 -10.32
C LYS A 98 -15.58 5.67 -11.05
N GLN A 99 -14.81 5.50 -12.12
CA GLN A 99 -14.72 4.21 -12.82
C GLN A 99 -14.08 3.14 -11.93
N MET A 100 -13.09 3.50 -11.11
CA MET A 100 -12.53 2.58 -10.11
C MET A 100 -13.60 2.14 -9.10
N LYS A 101 -14.45 3.07 -8.65
CA LYS A 101 -15.58 2.76 -7.77
C LYS A 101 -16.63 1.85 -8.41
N ASP A 102 -16.93 2.07 -9.69
CA ASP A 102 -18.02 1.39 -10.38
C ASP A 102 -17.60 0.03 -10.98
N TYR A 103 -16.33 -0.11 -11.38
CA TYR A 103 -15.83 -1.26 -12.15
C TYR A 103 -14.55 -1.89 -11.62
N GLY A 104 -13.85 -1.22 -10.70
CA GLY A 104 -12.65 -1.76 -10.07
C GLY A 104 -12.97 -2.60 -8.86
N TYR A 105 -11.98 -3.36 -8.40
CA TYR A 105 -12.06 -4.04 -7.11
C TYR A 105 -11.20 -3.29 -6.10
N ILE A 106 -11.78 -3.06 -4.92
CA ILE A 106 -11.10 -2.51 -3.77
C ILE A 106 -11.49 -3.33 -2.54
N ASP A 107 -10.50 -3.75 -1.77
CA ASP A 107 -10.68 -4.26 -0.43
C ASP A 107 -9.82 -3.43 0.51
N HIS A 108 -10.36 -3.06 1.67
CA HIS A 108 -9.65 -2.22 2.61
C HIS A 108 -9.91 -2.64 4.05
N GLY A 109 -8.83 -2.77 4.82
CA GLY A 109 -8.85 -3.02 6.26
C GLY A 109 -8.30 -1.82 7.01
N ARG A 110 -9.00 -1.35 8.05
CA ARG A 110 -8.49 -0.29 8.92
C ARG A 110 -8.12 -0.84 10.29
N ASP A 111 -6.89 -0.59 10.71
CA ASP A 111 -6.48 -0.74 12.10
C ASP A 111 -7.07 0.44 12.92
N ILE A 112 -7.81 0.10 13.97
CA ILE A 112 -8.53 1.09 14.77
C ILE A 112 -7.59 1.94 15.63
N ILE A 113 -6.48 1.36 16.07
CA ILE A 113 -5.52 1.96 17.01
C ILE A 113 -4.58 2.90 16.27
N THR A 114 -4.02 2.45 15.15
CA THR A 114 -3.05 3.23 14.37
C THR A 114 -3.71 4.15 13.35
N ALA A 115 -5.01 3.93 13.08
CA ALA A 115 -5.75 4.58 12.01
C ALA A 115 -5.16 4.39 10.61
N VAL A 116 -4.30 3.37 10.45
CA VAL A 116 -3.76 2.95 9.16
C VAL A 116 -4.79 2.09 8.44
N MET A 117 -5.01 2.40 7.17
CA MET A 117 -5.85 1.63 6.26
C MET A 117 -4.94 0.93 5.24
N ASN A 118 -5.00 -0.40 5.21
CA ASN A 118 -4.36 -1.19 4.16
C ASN A 118 -5.40 -1.39 3.06
N VAL A 119 -5.01 -1.08 1.83
CA VAL A 119 -5.91 -1.06 0.68
C VAL A 119 -5.31 -1.95 -0.40
N ASN A 120 -6.09 -2.95 -0.78
CA ASN A 120 -5.85 -3.80 -1.94
C ASN A 120 -6.74 -3.35 -3.08
N CYS A 121 -6.19 -3.23 -4.27
CA CYS A 121 -7.00 -2.95 -5.44
C CYS A 121 -6.45 -3.55 -6.72
N GLU A 122 -7.36 -3.79 -7.65
CA GLU A 122 -7.05 -4.35 -8.95
C GLU A 122 -7.90 -3.74 -10.05
N TYR A 123 -7.32 -3.68 -11.25
CA TYR A 123 -8.01 -3.21 -12.45
C TYR A 123 -7.38 -3.75 -13.74
N TYR A 124 -8.24 -3.99 -14.74
CA TYR A 124 -7.87 -4.43 -16.07
C TYR A 124 -7.88 -3.26 -17.04
N PHE A 125 -6.75 -2.97 -17.67
CA PHE A 125 -6.58 -1.92 -18.66
C PHE A 125 -6.41 -2.53 -20.05
N ASP A 126 -7.21 -2.09 -21.02
CA ASP A 126 -7.01 -2.46 -22.42
C ASP A 126 -5.92 -1.59 -23.06
N TYR A 127 -5.10 -2.20 -23.92
CA TYR A 127 -4.18 -1.44 -24.76
C TYR A 127 -4.94 -0.70 -25.85
N LEU A 128 -4.51 0.54 -26.09
CA LEU A 128 -4.94 1.36 -27.20
C LEU A 128 -4.08 0.99 -28.41
N LYS A 129 -4.71 0.42 -29.43
CA LYS A 129 -4.10 0.18 -30.74
C LYS A 129 -3.77 1.48 -31.46
#